data_AF-A0A932KF63-F1
#
_entry.id   AF-A0A932KF63-F1
#
_cell.length_a   1.000
_cell.length_b   1.000
_cell.length_c   1.000
_cell.angle_alpha   90.00
_cell.angle_beta   90.00
_cell.angle_gamma   90.00
#
_symmetry.space_group_name_H-M   'P 1'
#
loop_
_entity.id
_entity.type
_entity.pdbx_description
1 polymer ?
#
loop_
_entity_poly.entity_id
_entity_poly.type
_entity_poly.pdbx_seq_one_letter_code
_entity_poly.pdbx_strand_id
1 'polypeptide(L)' 'MLQRALFVDTGAWYALQVTDDQFHQAAAAAFPKILAQYDTLITSNHVVGETYTLLRTT' A
#
# COMPACT_ATOMS: atom_id res chain seq x y z
N MET A 1 22.13 0.09 -13.19
CA MET A 1 20.89 -0.72 -13.24
C MET A 1 19.74 0.22 -12.90
N LEU A 2 18.63 0.20 -13.64
CA LEU A 2 17.45 1.02 -13.29
C LEU A 2 16.80 0.42 -12.04
N GLN A 3 16.90 1.13 -10.92
CA GLN A 3 16.23 0.76 -9.67
C GLN A 3 14.72 1.00 -9.85
N ARG A 4 13.90 -0.04 -9.68
CA ARG A 4 12.45 0.07 -9.86
C ARG A 4 11.83 0.50 -8.54
N ALA A 5 11.47 1.77 -8.44
CA ALA A 5 10.72 2.31 -7.32
C ALA A 5 9.21 2.35 -7.64
N LEU A 6 8.38 2.01 -6.66
CA LEU A 6 6.93 2.16 -6.73
C LEU A 6 6.46 3.15 -5.67
N PHE A 7 5.71 4.18 -6.07
CA PHE A 7 5.00 5.02 -5.12
C PHE A 7 3.74 4.30 -4.63
N VAL A 8 3.56 4.21 -3.31
CA VAL A 8 2.43 3.53 -2.65
C VAL A 8 1.54 4.58 -1.99
N ASP A 9 0.29 4.62 -2.42
CA ASP A 9 -0.75 5.55 -1.98
C ASP A 9 -1.58 4.99 -0.82
N THR A 10 -2.39 5.84 -0.18
CA THR A 10 -3.19 5.52 1.01
C THR A 10 -4.07 4.28 0.81
N GLY A 11 -4.78 4.21 -0.32
CA GLY A 11 -5.69 3.10 -0.60
C GLY A 11 -5.01 1.73 -0.65
N ALA A 12 -3.75 1.67 -1.10
CA ALA A 12 -3.00 0.41 -1.12
C ALA A 12 -2.63 -0.07 0.29
N TRP A 13 -2.25 0.86 1.18
CA TRP A 13 -2.02 0.53 2.59
C TRP A 13 -3.31 0.14 3.30
N TYR A 14 -4.40 0.86 3.04
CA TYR A 14 -5.71 0.58 3.64
C TYR A 14 -6.22 -0.81 3.24
N ALA A 15 -6.28 -1.10 1.93
CA ALA A 15 -6.75 -2.40 1.43
C ALA A 15 -5.89 -3.56 1.96
N LEU A 16 -4.59 -3.36 2.17
CA LEU A 16 -3.73 -4.41 2.72
C LEU A 16 -4.05 -4.74 4.19
N GLN A 17 -4.50 -3.76 4.98
CA GLN A 17 -4.72 -3.91 6.42
C GLN A 17 -6.18 -4.22 6.80
N VAL A 18 -7.15 -3.71 6.04
CA VAL A 18 -8.57 -3.82 6.36
C VAL A 18 -9.16 -5.04 5.67
N THR A 19 -9.46 -6.09 6.45
CA THR A 19 -9.80 -7.42 5.91
C THR A 19 -11.17 -7.51 5.23
N ASP A 20 -12.09 -6.59 5.55
CA ASP A 20 -13.42 -6.46 4.96
C ASP A 20 -13.48 -5.39 3.85
N ASP A 21 -12.34 -4.76 3.50
CA ASP A 21 -12.25 -3.90 2.33
C ASP A 21 -12.44 -4.72 1.04
N GLN A 22 -13.22 -4.18 0.10
CA GLN A 22 -13.52 -4.87 -1.17
C GLN A 22 -12.27 -5.18 -2.01
N PHE A 23 -11.17 -4.46 -1.79
CA PHE A 23 -9.89 -4.67 -2.48
C PHE A 23 -8.89 -5.48 -1.65
N HIS A 24 -9.24 -5.93 -0.44
CA HIS A 24 -8.32 -6.64 0.45
C HIS A 24 -7.68 -7.86 -0.22
N GLN A 25 -8.49 -8.70 -0.84
CA GLN A 25 -8.00 -9.91 -1.53
C GLN A 25 -7.07 -9.57 -2.70
N ALA A 26 -7.38 -8.52 -3.44
CA ALA A 26 -6.54 -8.07 -4.55
C ALA A 26 -5.21 -7.49 -4.06
N ALA A 27 -5.24 -6.67 -3.00
CA ALA A 27 -4.05 -6.10 -2.37
C ALA A 27 -3.14 -7.19 -1.78
N ALA A 28 -3.71 -8.13 -1.02
CA ALA A 28 -2.98 -9.24 -0.43
C ALA A 28 -2.32 -10.14 -1.49
N ALA A 29 -3.00 -10.38 -2.62
CA ALA A 29 -2.45 -11.16 -3.74
C ALA A 29 -1.38 -10.41 -4.55
N ALA A 30 -1.46 -9.08 -4.61
CA ALA A 30 -0.52 -8.24 -5.36
C ALA A 30 0.75 -7.91 -4.57
N PHE A 31 0.65 -7.73 -3.25
CA PHE A 31 1.75 -7.23 -2.42
C PHE A 31 3.04 -8.07 -2.51
N PRO A 32 3.01 -9.43 -2.45
CA PRO A 32 4.23 -10.23 -2.65
C PRO A 32 4.85 -10.06 -4.03
N LYS A 33 4.04 -9.88 -5.08
CA LYS A 33 4.52 -9.67 -6.46
C LYS A 33 5.20 -8.31 -6.60
N ILE A 34 4.63 -7.30 -5.93
CA ILE A 34 5.21 -5.95 -5.85
C ILE A 34 6.57 -6.00 -5.15
N LEU A 35 6.67 -6.68 -4.01
CA LEU A 35 7.94 -6.82 -3.28
C LEU A 35 9.01 -7.58 -4.09
N ALA A 36 8.61 -8.48 -4.99
CA ALA A 36 9.53 -9.18 -5.89
C ALA A 36 9.94 -8.36 -7.12
N GLN A 37 9.11 -7.40 -7.55
CA GLN A 37 9.30 -6.63 -8.79
C GLN A 37 10.00 -5.28 -8.58
N TYR A 38 9.84 -4.69 -7.39
CA TYR A 38 10.32 -3.35 -7.07
C TYR A 38 11.36 -3.40 -5.95
N ASP A 39 12.46 -2.69 -6.16
CA ASP A 39 13.56 -2.60 -5.21
C ASP A 39 13.24 -1.66 -4.04
N THR A 40 12.26 -0.77 -4.22
CA THR A 40 11.92 0.27 -3.24
C THR A 40 10.45 0.65 -3.33
N LEU A 41 9.80 0.71 -2.17
CA LEU A 41 8.48 1.32 -2.03
C LEU A 41 8.66 2.73 -1.45
N ILE A 42 8.12 3.72 -2.15
CA ILE A 42 8.18 5.14 -1.77
C ILE A 42 6.78 5.58 -1.38
N THR A 43 6.66 6.42 -0.36
CA THR A 43 5.40 7.07 0.00
C THR A 43 5.69 8.49 0.50
N SER A 44 4.66 9.27 0.83
CA SER A 44 4.83 10.61 1.39
C SER A 44 4.33 10.69 2.84
N ASN A 45 4.78 11.70 3.57
CA ASN A 45 4.24 12.02 4.90
C ASN A 45 2.73 12.32 4.86
N HIS A 46 2.22 12.85 3.75
CA HIS A 46 0.78 13.05 3.54
C HIS A 46 0.03 11.72 3.47
N VAL A 47 0.53 10.77 2.68
CA VAL A 47 -0.06 9.41 2.57
C VAL A 47 0.00 8.70 3.92
N VAL A 48 1.09 8.83 4.69
CA VAL A 48 1.17 8.27 6.05
C VAL A 48 0.11 8.86 6.97
N GLY A 49 -0.07 10.18 6.96
CA GLY A 49 -1.08 10.85 7.80
C GLY A 49 -2.52 10.47 7.44
N GLU A 50 -2.82 10.38 6.15
CA GLU A 50 -4.12 9.95 5.65
C GLU A 50 -4.38 8.48 5.99
N THR A 51 -3.42 7.58 5.74
CA THR A 51 -3.49 6.15 6.08
C THR A 51 -3.76 5.96 7.57
N TYR A 52 -3.02 6.67 8.43
CA TYR A 52 -3.23 6.61 9.88
C TYR A 52 -4.63 7.06 10.27
N THR A 53 -5.08 8.20 9.74
CA THR A 53 -6.41 8.75 10.06
C THR A 53 -7.49 7.77 9.62
N LEU A 54 -7.40 7.29 8.37
CA LEU A 54 -8.37 6.39 7.78
C LEU A 54 -8.51 5.10 8.60
N LEU A 55 -7.40 4.41 8.89
CA LEU A 55 -7.38 3.18 9.71
C LEU A 55 -7.92 3.35 11.13
N ARG A 56 -8.00 4.58 11.65
CA ARG A 56 -8.49 4.88 13.00
C ARG A 56 -9.95 5.28 13.05
N THR A 57 -10.53 5.62 11.90
CA THR A 57 -11.90 6.13 11.78
C THR A 57 -12.86 5.19 11.09
N THR A 58 -12.35 4.11 10.49
CA THR A 58 -13.09 3.02 9.87
C THR A 58 -13.10 1.82 10.80
#